data_AF-A0A7C1SN29-F1
#
_entry.id   AF-A0A7C1SN29-F1
#
_cell.length_a   1.000
_cell.length_b   1.000
_cell.length_c   1.000
_cell.angle_alpha   90.00
_cell.angle_beta   90.00
_cell.angle_gamma   90.00
#
_symmetry.space_group_name_H-M   'P 1'
#
loop_
_entity.id
_entity.type
_entity.pdbx_description
1 polymer ?
#
loop_
_entity_poly.entity_id
_entity_poly.type
_entity_poly.pdbx_seq_one_letter_code
_entity_poly.pdbx_strand_id
1 'polypeptide(L)'
;MSYSRKEDKVDIRIEAKVNFNSIEALSAMDNRNENSFSLLSEQGNRVISQIIYAGSDGEAPSRDSLEMIETFFSGYSLTFIVETPSEIYKHNLGELSADKRSVTYKISIPEMLGDTMKKIFEVAW
;
A
#
# COMPACT_ATOMS: atom_id res chain seq x y z
N MET A 1 -0.78 -19.14 -6.38
CA MET A 1 -0.43 -17.80 -6.88
C MET A 1 -0.72 -17.78 -8.37
N SER A 2 -1.36 -16.74 -8.89
CA SER A 2 -1.50 -16.52 -10.33
C SER A 2 -0.92 -15.17 -10.71
N TYR A 3 -0.23 -15.09 -11.84
CA TYR A 3 0.36 -13.88 -12.37
C TYR A 3 -0.22 -13.59 -13.76
N SER A 4 -0.60 -12.35 -14.01
CA SER A 4 -0.96 -11.90 -15.35
C SER A 4 -0.36 -10.52 -15.63
N ARG A 5 0.10 -10.33 -16.86
CA ARG A 5 0.55 -9.04 -17.37
C ARG A 5 -0.27 -8.73 -18.61
N LYS A 6 -0.91 -7.56 -18.63
CA LYS A 6 -1.61 -7.03 -19.80
C LYS A 6 -1.05 -5.65 -20.10
N GLU A 7 -0.72 -5.42 -21.35
CA GLU A 7 -0.20 -4.15 -21.84
C GLU A 7 -1.17 -3.62 -22.89
N ASP A 8 -1.57 -2.37 -22.77
CA ASP A 8 -2.29 -1.65 -23.81
C ASP A 8 -1.52 -0.39 -24.22
N LYS A 9 -2.13 0.48 -25.02
CA LYS A 9 -1.46 1.68 -25.55
C LYS A 9 -1.20 2.75 -24.47
N VAL A 10 -1.78 2.59 -23.28
CA VAL A 10 -1.80 3.61 -22.22
C VAL A 10 -1.13 3.07 -20.95
N ASP A 11 -1.39 1.80 -20.60
CA ASP A 11 -0.98 1.25 -19.31
C ASP A 11 -0.37 -0.16 -19.40
N ILE A 12 0.57 -0.42 -18.49
CA ILE A 12 1.06 -1.77 -18.17
C ILE A 12 0.38 -2.22 -16.88
N ARG A 13 -0.55 -3.16 -16.98
CA ARG A 13 -1.21 -3.77 -15.81
C ARG A 13 -0.52 -5.08 -15.44
N ILE A 14 0.08 -5.09 -14.25
CA ILE A 14 0.66 -6.29 -13.64
C ILE A 14 -0.25 -6.71 -12.48
N GLU A 15 -0.80 -7.91 -12.54
CA GLU A 15 -1.67 -8.47 -11.50
C GLU A 15 -1.06 -9.75 -10.93
N ALA A 16 -0.80 -9.76 -9.63
CA ALA A 16 -0.41 -10.94 -8.88
C ALA A 16 -1.51 -11.27 -7.86
N LYS A 17 -2.05 -12.48 -7.90
CA LYS A 17 -3.03 -12.96 -6.92
C LYS A 17 -2.41 -14.04 -6.05
N VAL A 18 -2.47 -13.82 -4.75
CA VAL A 18 -2.04 -14.78 -3.73
C VAL A 18 -3.30 -15.28 -3.01
N ASN A 19 -3.47 -16.60 -2.99
CA ASN A 19 -4.51 -17.25 -2.19
C ASN A 19 -3.81 -17.94 -1.04
N PHE A 20 -4.35 -17.75 0.16
CA PHE A 20 -3.86 -18.34 1.39
C PHE A 20 -5.06 -18.87 2.17
N ASN A 21 -4.84 -19.94 2.93
CA ASN A 21 -5.91 -20.61 3.68
C ASN A 21 -5.92 -20.23 5.16
N SER A 22 -4.92 -19.47 5.62
CA SER A 22 -4.81 -18.97 6.99
C SER A 22 -3.93 -17.72 7.04
N ILE A 23 -4.09 -16.93 8.11
CA ILE A 23 -3.29 -15.71 8.34
C ILE A 23 -1.81 -16.06 8.50
N GLU A 24 -1.51 -17.16 9.18
CA GLU A 24 -0.16 -17.65 9.41
C GLU A 24 0.56 -17.98 8.10
N ALA A 25 -0.17 -18.53 7.12
CA ALA A 25 0.37 -18.81 5.80
C ALA A 25 0.75 -17.53 5.04
N LEU A 26 -0.02 -16.46 5.22
CA LEU A 26 0.27 -15.14 4.65
C LEU A 26 1.49 -14.51 5.33
N SER A 27 1.55 -14.51 6.65
CA SER A 27 2.69 -14.00 7.43
C SER A 27 3.99 -14.77 7.13
N ALA A 28 3.92 -16.06 6.83
CA ALA A 28 5.08 -16.86 6.42
C ALA A 28 5.64 -16.46 5.04
N MET A 29 4.82 -15.88 4.15
CA MET A 29 5.29 -15.36 2.86
C MET A 29 6.01 -14.01 2.98
N ASP A 30 5.71 -13.25 4.03
CA ASP A 30 6.18 -11.88 4.26
C ASP A 30 7.61 -11.79 4.81
N ASN A 31 8.08 -12.81 5.55
CA ASN A 31 9.43 -12.90 6.14
C ASN A 31 10.62 -12.85 5.14
N ARG A 32 10.37 -12.59 3.85
CA ARG A 32 11.39 -12.51 2.80
C ARG A 32 11.56 -11.12 2.20
N ASN A 33 10.66 -10.16 2.47
CA ASN A 33 10.70 -8.82 1.87
C ASN A 33 10.52 -7.72 2.92
N GLU A 34 11.26 -6.63 2.81
CA GLU A 34 11.21 -5.47 3.72
C GLU A 34 9.90 -4.65 3.63
N ASN A 35 9.04 -4.95 2.65
CA ASN A 35 7.69 -4.38 2.53
C ASN A 35 6.69 -5.23 3.30
N SER A 36 6.79 -5.19 4.64
CA SER A 36 6.03 -6.08 5.51
C SER A 36 4.54 -5.81 5.44
N PHE A 37 3.78 -6.82 5.04
CA PHE A 37 2.35 -6.90 5.18
C PHE A 37 2.02 -7.79 6.39
N SER A 38 1.20 -7.28 7.32
CA SER A 38 0.70 -8.09 8.42
C SER A 38 -0.82 -8.07 8.48
N LEU A 39 -1.38 -9.20 8.89
CA LEU A 39 -2.79 -9.35 9.20
C LEU A 39 -2.87 -9.92 10.62
N LEU A 40 -3.49 -9.18 11.52
CA LEU A 40 -3.72 -9.58 12.90
C LEU A 40 -5.20 -9.87 13.11
N SER A 41 -5.49 -10.84 13.98
CA SER A 41 -6.85 -11.18 14.38
C SER A 41 -6.92 -11.21 15.91
N GLU A 42 -7.56 -10.21 16.51
CA GLU A 42 -7.74 -10.12 17.96
C GLU A 42 -9.23 -10.02 18.29
N GLN A 43 -9.72 -10.96 19.13
CA GLN A 43 -11.09 -10.96 19.65
C GLN A 43 -12.19 -10.86 18.57
N GLY A 44 -11.94 -11.39 17.37
CA GLY A 44 -12.88 -11.37 16.25
C GLY A 44 -12.71 -10.18 15.29
N ASN A 45 -11.93 -9.17 15.68
CA ASN A 45 -11.55 -8.05 14.83
C ASN A 45 -10.32 -8.39 14.00
N ARG A 46 -10.26 -7.87 12.78
CA ARG A 46 -9.10 -8.04 11.89
C ARG A 46 -8.45 -6.71 11.61
N VAL A 47 -7.12 -6.68 11.64
CA VAL A 47 -6.32 -5.49 11.32
C VAL A 47 -5.32 -5.86 10.25
N ILE A 48 -5.37 -5.17 9.12
CA ILE A 48 -4.34 -5.22 8.08
C ILE A 48 -3.41 -4.04 8.28
N SER A 49 -2.10 -4.27 8.19
CA SER A 49 -1.07 -3.24 8.30
C SER A 49 -0.04 -3.44 7.21
N GLN A 50 0.20 -2.42 6.40
CA GLN A 50 1.17 -2.43 5.30
C GLN A 50 2.10 -1.24 5.42
N ILE A 51 3.41 -1.49 5.39
CA ILE A 51 4.38 -0.42 5.21
C ILE A 51 4.31 0.05 3.75
N ILE A 52 3.84 1.27 3.54
CA ILE A 52 3.76 1.91 2.21
C ILE A 52 5.10 2.53 1.84
N TYR A 53 5.77 3.10 2.83
CA TYR A 53 7.09 3.67 2.71
C TYR A 53 7.82 3.44 4.03
N ALA A 54 9.00 2.83 3.97
CA ALA A 54 9.77 2.48 5.16
C ALA A 54 10.33 3.71 5.89
N GLY A 55 10.32 4.88 5.25
CA GLY A 55 11.15 6.01 5.63
C GLY A 55 12.54 5.87 5.02
N SER A 56 13.31 6.95 5.04
CA SER A 56 14.72 6.93 4.67
C SER A 56 15.54 7.45 5.85
N ASP A 57 16.52 6.65 6.30
CA ASP A 57 17.50 7.09 7.29
C ASP A 57 18.57 8.05 6.69
N GLY A 58 18.48 8.30 5.38
CA GLY A 58 19.38 9.19 4.62
C GLY A 58 18.88 10.63 4.54
N GLU A 59 19.73 11.51 3.99
CA GLU A 59 19.33 12.88 3.66
C GLU A 59 18.16 12.87 2.66
N ALA A 60 17.20 13.77 2.90
CA ALA A 60 16.12 14.03 1.96
C ALA A 60 16.70 14.35 0.57
N PRO A 61 16.01 14.01 -0.52
CA PRO A 61 16.49 14.30 -1.87
C PRO A 61 16.82 15.79 -2.03
N SER A 62 17.92 16.09 -2.74
CA SER A 62 18.29 17.47 -3.03
C SER A 62 17.19 18.15 -3.86
N ARG A 63 17.14 19.49 -3.82
CA ARG A 63 16.14 20.27 -4.57
C ARG A 63 16.14 19.94 -6.08
N ASP A 64 17.32 19.80 -6.66
CA ASP A 64 17.47 19.43 -8.08
C ASP A 64 16.98 18.00 -8.35
N SER A 65 17.13 17.09 -7.39
CA SER A 65 16.61 15.73 -7.50
C SER A 65 15.09 15.70 -7.41
N LEU A 66 14.49 16.51 -6.53
CA LEU A 66 13.03 16.67 -6.42
C LEU A 66 12.44 17.25 -7.71
N GLU A 67 13.04 18.31 -8.26
CA GLU A 67 12.59 18.89 -9.54
C GLU A 67 12.67 17.87 -10.69
N MET A 68 13.70 17.03 -10.71
CA MET A 68 13.82 15.93 -11.66
C MET A 68 12.72 14.87 -11.46
N ILE A 69 12.48 14.44 -10.22
CA ILE A 69 11.44 13.46 -9.88
C ILE A 69 10.05 13.99 -10.26
N GLU A 70 9.74 15.24 -9.95
CA GLU A 70 8.48 15.89 -10.32
C GLU A 70 8.29 15.95 -11.83
N THR A 71 9.36 16.21 -12.58
CA THR A 71 9.29 16.27 -14.05
C THR A 71 9.01 14.90 -14.67
N PHE A 72 9.72 13.86 -14.24
CA PHE A 72 9.56 12.52 -14.82
C PHE A 72 8.30 11.79 -14.36
N PHE A 73 7.88 12.01 -13.11
CA PHE A 73 6.75 11.32 -12.50
C PHE A 73 5.53 12.23 -12.32
N SER A 74 5.48 13.34 -13.04
CA SER A 74 4.31 14.21 -13.06
C SER A 74 3.06 13.41 -13.44
N GLY A 75 2.04 13.45 -12.58
CA GLY A 75 0.79 12.71 -12.78
C GLY A 75 0.82 11.23 -12.38
N TYR A 76 1.98 10.67 -12.02
CA TYR A 76 2.07 9.30 -11.50
C TYR A 76 1.69 9.26 -10.02
N SER A 77 0.89 8.26 -9.65
CA SER A 77 0.46 8.03 -8.27
C SER A 77 0.38 6.55 -7.96
N LEU A 78 0.62 6.21 -6.70
CA LEU A 78 0.31 4.91 -6.14
C LEU A 78 -1.04 4.99 -5.44
N THR A 79 -1.86 3.97 -5.64
CA THR A 79 -3.16 3.84 -4.98
C THR A 79 -3.20 2.50 -4.27
N PHE A 80 -3.48 2.54 -2.97
CA PHE A 80 -3.64 1.39 -2.10
C PHE A 80 -5.11 1.28 -1.74
N ILE A 81 -5.68 0.10 -1.95
CA ILE A 81 -7.10 -0.16 -1.71
C ILE A 81 -7.19 -1.41 -0.83
N VAL A 82 -7.88 -1.29 0.29
CA VAL A 82 -8.28 -2.42 1.12
C VAL A 82 -9.78 -2.57 1.00
N GLU A 83 -10.25 -3.77 0.66
CA GLU A 83 -11.66 -4.13 0.62
C GLU A 83 -11.92 -5.24 1.65
N THR A 84 -12.96 -5.07 2.47
CA THR A 84 -13.24 -5.93 3.62
C THR A 84 -14.63 -6.56 3.52
N PRO A 85 -14.81 -7.78 4.07
CA PRO A 85 -16.13 -8.43 4.09
C PRO A 85 -17.12 -7.80 5.09
N SER A 86 -16.61 -7.12 6.12
CA SER A 86 -17.37 -6.44 7.17
C SER A 86 -17.09 -4.94 7.17
N GLU A 87 -17.90 -4.17 7.90
CA GLU A 87 -17.70 -2.72 8.03
C GLU A 87 -16.37 -2.38 8.71
N ILE A 88 -15.62 -1.48 8.08
CA ILE A 88 -14.40 -0.89 8.61
C ILE A 88 -14.78 0.08 9.71
N TYR A 89 -14.26 -0.14 10.91
CA TYR A 89 -14.52 0.71 12.08
C TYR A 89 -13.33 1.62 12.42
N LYS A 90 -12.13 1.36 11.86
CA LYS A 90 -10.93 2.19 12.08
C LYS A 90 -9.99 2.13 10.87
N HIS A 91 -9.43 3.28 10.51
CA HIS A 91 -8.32 3.40 9.57
C HIS A 91 -7.46 4.62 9.94
N ASN A 92 -6.20 4.65 9.51
CA ASN A 92 -5.28 5.75 9.82
C ASN A 92 -4.93 6.65 8.62
N LEU A 93 -5.01 6.13 7.40
CA LEU A 93 -4.78 6.83 6.14
C LEU A 93 -5.92 6.57 5.17
N GLY A 94 -6.01 7.41 4.14
CA GLY A 94 -6.97 7.25 3.06
C GLY A 94 -8.41 7.65 3.39
N GLU A 95 -9.28 7.45 2.42
CA GLU A 95 -10.69 7.80 2.46
C GLU A 95 -11.55 6.53 2.54
N LEU A 96 -12.51 6.52 3.48
CA LEU A 96 -13.47 5.43 3.66
C LEU A 96 -14.61 5.55 2.64
N SER A 97 -14.98 4.43 2.02
CA SER A 97 -16.12 4.34 1.09
C SER A 97 -17.47 4.57 1.80
N ALA A 98 -18.50 4.97 1.03
CA ALA A 98 -19.83 5.23 1.58
C ALA A 98 -20.50 4.01 2.24
N ASP A 99 -20.19 2.81 1.77
CA ASP A 99 -20.65 1.53 2.33
C ASP A 99 -19.79 1.02 3.50
N LYS A 100 -18.73 1.77 3.86
CA LYS A 100 -17.75 1.46 4.91
C LYS A 100 -17.01 0.14 4.72
N ARG A 101 -16.88 -0.37 3.50
CA ARG A 101 -16.21 -1.66 3.22
C ARG A 101 -14.91 -1.51 2.43
N SER A 102 -14.52 -0.30 2.09
CA SER A 102 -13.26 -0.04 1.40
C SER A 102 -12.58 1.22 1.93
N VAL A 103 -11.25 1.19 2.03
CA VAL A 103 -10.43 2.38 2.24
C VAL A 103 -9.46 2.53 1.08
N THR A 104 -9.41 3.72 0.50
CA THR A 104 -8.51 4.08 -0.60
C THR A 104 -7.51 5.13 -0.14
N TYR A 105 -6.22 4.83 -0.24
CA TYR A 105 -5.14 5.77 0.01
C TYR A 105 -4.37 6.03 -1.28
N LYS A 106 -4.25 7.30 -1.68
CA LYS A 106 -3.55 7.72 -2.88
C LYS A 106 -2.41 8.67 -2.51
N ILE A 107 -1.22 8.40 -3.02
CA ILE A 107 -0.02 9.23 -2.82
C ILE A 107 0.69 9.43 -4.17
N SER A 108 1.20 10.64 -4.42
CA SER A 108 2.00 10.89 -5.62
C SER A 108 3.43 10.36 -5.46
N ILE A 109 4.10 10.00 -6.55
CA ILE A 109 5.50 9.55 -6.47
C ILE A 109 6.42 10.63 -5.87
N PRO A 110 6.33 11.92 -6.27
CA PRO A 110 7.15 12.97 -5.66
C PRO A 110 6.90 13.13 -4.16
N GLU A 111 5.64 13.09 -3.72
CA GLU A 111 5.28 13.18 -2.30
C GLU A 111 5.83 11.99 -1.51
N MET A 112 5.74 10.77 -2.05
CA MET A 112 6.26 9.58 -1.39
C MET A 112 7.79 9.62 -1.23
N LEU A 113 8.51 10.05 -2.27
CA LEU A 113 9.98 10.09 -2.26
C LEU A 113 10.54 11.32 -1.52
N GLY A 114 9.77 12.39 -1.42
CA GLY A 114 10.13 13.58 -0.64
C GLY A 114 9.89 13.43 0.85
N ASP A 115 9.10 12.44 1.28
CA ASP A 115 8.89 12.14 2.69
C ASP A 115 10.07 11.33 3.24
N THR A 116 10.46 11.60 4.49
CA THR A 116 11.47 10.83 5.23
C THR A 116 10.83 9.95 6.29
N MET A 117 9.56 10.17 6.61
CA MET A 117 8.85 9.44 7.65
C MET A 117 8.23 8.16 7.11
N LYS A 118 8.35 7.11 7.91
CA LYS A 118 7.66 5.84 7.67
C LYS A 118 6.14 6.05 7.55
N LYS A 119 5.55 5.52 6.50
CA LYS A 119 4.09 5.46 6.30
C LYS A 119 3.62 4.04 6.45
N ILE A 120 2.72 3.83 7.40
CA ILE A 120 2.06 2.55 7.65
C ILE A 120 0.58 2.77 7.35
N PHE A 121 0.02 1.95 6.47
CA PHE A 121 -1.39 1.94 6.15
C PHE A 121 -2.09 0.84 6.94
N GLU A 122 -3.01 1.24 7.82
CA GLU A 122 -3.72 0.34 8.72
C GLU A 122 -5.23 0.46 8.56
N VAL A 123 -5.90 -0.69 8.45
CA VAL A 123 -7.36 -0.79 8.32
C VAL A 123 -7.87 -1.90 9.22
N ALA A 124 -8.92 -1.62 9.99
CA ALA A 124 -9.54 -2.58 10.91
C ALA A 124 -11.05 -2.73 10.65
N TRP A 125 -11.51 -3.98 10.60
CA TRP A 125 -12.89 -4.39 10.31
C TRP A 125 -13.31 -5.64 11.09
#